data_AF-A0A917T8B4-F1
#
_entry.id   AF-A0A917T8B4-F1
#
_cell.length_a   1.000
_cell.length_b   1.000
_cell.length_c   1.000
_cell.angle_alpha   90.00
_cell.angle_beta   90.00
_cell.angle_gamma   90.00
#
_symmetry.space_group_name_H-M   'P 1'
#
loop_
_entity.id
_entity.type
_entity.pdbx_description
1 polymer ?
#
loop_
_entity_poly.entity_id
_entity_poly.type
_entity_poly.pdbx_seq_one_letter_code
_entity_poly.pdbx_strand_id
1 'polypeptide(L)'
;MSLRSPVVPSRRTVARAGGALVALVVAVATLVAPGTAAAAAPPPTAAPTATPAVAPAVPTTAAEPALGRGVYVFDPSMPQAVIQQTVDAVAAAQTDAQFGEGRVALLFRPGTYGSPDHPLSFSVGYYTEVAGLGSVPSDVTINGTVNVYNRCLAPDNCIALDNFWRSLSNLTIAVAGGEGCRTATEFWAVSQAAPMRRVQVRGNTSLMDYCTAGPQYASGGFIADSAFTGPVTNGSQQQFLVRNSALTGWSNGVWNQVFAGTTGAPATSFGQPGAQPYTTLAATPVSAERPFLATDAHRQWVVHVPAVRRDSAGPGWTSASGADRVLSLCRFLVATPATPVRVMNHALATGRNLLLTPGVYRLTAPITVTRRDTVVLGLGFPTLVPTRGTAAVSVHAATGLRLAGVIVDAGPVRSRVLVDVGGGRGRAADPAVLSDVFLRVGGAAAGRVDTALQVSASHVVLDDIWSWRADHGTGVGWTVNTAATGLRVTGDDVTAYGLFVEHYQRTEVVWSGQRGTVVMFQNELPYDPPSQAAWQQGPGRLGYPAFALAPTVRTFQGWGMGSYSNFDQGVDIHASTAFVVPRTPGVQLRSLLTVFLDGSGGIDSVVDGIGAPVTSAQQGVPSTVVAFP
;
A
#
# COMPACT_ATOMS: atom_id res chain seq x y z
N MET A 1 11.98 -3.05 10.16
CA MET A 1 13.03 -4.02 10.56
C MET A 1 13.71 -4.55 9.30
N SER A 2 14.88 -3.99 8.99
CA SER A 2 15.51 -3.97 7.66
C SER A 2 16.19 -5.29 7.26
N LEU A 3 16.19 -5.56 5.96
CA LEU A 3 16.85 -6.67 5.28
C LEU A 3 18.39 -6.56 5.33
N ARG A 4 19.05 -6.82 6.48
CA ARG A 4 20.49 -7.16 6.52
C ARG A 4 20.84 -8.17 7.63
N SER A 5 21.77 -9.07 7.27
CA SER A 5 22.26 -10.24 7.98
C SER A 5 22.82 -9.97 9.40
N PRO A 6 22.67 -10.92 10.36
CA PRO A 6 23.15 -10.73 11.72
C PRO A 6 24.66 -10.95 11.87
N VAL A 7 25.31 -10.01 12.55
CA VAL A 7 26.67 -10.16 13.09
C VAL A 7 26.56 -10.89 14.44
N VAL A 8 27.40 -11.92 14.61
CA VAL A 8 27.45 -12.78 15.81
C VAL A 8 27.86 -11.98 17.06
N PRO A 9 27.12 -12.03 18.19
CA PRO A 9 27.54 -11.37 19.41
C PRO A 9 28.47 -12.25 20.26
N SER A 10 29.63 -11.68 20.59
CA SER A 10 30.60 -12.23 21.56
C SER A 10 30.02 -12.24 22.98
N ARG A 11 30.02 -13.41 23.63
CA ARG A 11 29.61 -13.56 25.03
C ARG A 11 30.67 -12.98 25.99
N ARG A 12 30.28 -11.97 26.79
CA ARG A 12 30.94 -11.66 28.07
C ARG A 12 30.20 -12.36 29.21
N THR A 13 30.99 -13.06 30.01
CA THR A 13 30.66 -13.88 31.16
C THR A 13 30.23 -13.08 32.39
N VAL A 14 29.20 -13.55 33.10
CA VAL A 14 29.08 -13.42 34.57
C VAL A 14 28.87 -14.81 35.14
N ALA A 15 29.62 -15.11 36.20
CA ALA A 15 29.89 -16.44 36.73
C ALA A 15 29.07 -16.82 37.96
N ARG A 16 29.15 -18.13 38.27
CA ARG A 16 28.85 -18.90 39.50
C ARG A 16 27.51 -19.65 39.47
N ALA A 17 27.39 -20.92 39.87
CA ALA A 17 28.28 -22.06 40.17
C ALA A 17 27.27 -23.25 40.29
N GLY A 18 27.43 -24.41 39.67
CA GLY A 18 28.37 -25.48 40.01
C GLY A 18 27.72 -26.84 39.67
N GLY A 19 28.53 -27.86 39.34
CA GLY A 19 28.11 -29.26 39.28
C GLY A 19 28.43 -30.06 38.01
N ALA A 20 29.67 -30.56 37.93
CA ALA A 20 30.20 -31.78 37.27
C ALA A 20 29.61 -32.27 35.91
N LEU A 21 30.37 -32.19 34.80
CA LEU A 21 31.37 -33.16 34.27
C LEU A 21 30.76 -34.41 33.59
N VAL A 22 30.85 -34.49 32.25
CA VAL A 22 31.59 -35.50 31.48
C VAL A 22 31.97 -34.88 30.11
N ALA A 23 33.26 -34.88 29.79
CA ALA A 23 33.83 -34.46 28.52
C ALA A 23 34.17 -35.70 27.67
N LEU A 24 33.99 -35.61 26.36
CA LEU A 24 34.71 -36.45 25.40
C LEU A 24 35.31 -35.57 24.31
N VAL A 25 36.63 -35.63 24.24
CA VAL A 25 37.54 -34.92 23.34
C VAL A 25 37.69 -35.72 22.05
N VAL A 26 37.68 -35.06 20.89
CA VAL A 26 38.31 -35.59 19.67
C VAL A 26 39.23 -34.51 19.10
N ALA A 27 40.50 -34.90 18.97
CA ALA A 27 41.63 -34.10 18.55
C ALA A 27 41.70 -33.93 17.02
N VAL A 28 42.16 -32.76 16.60
CA VAL A 28 42.56 -32.42 15.24
C VAL A 28 43.98 -32.93 15.01
N ALA A 29 44.20 -33.68 13.92
CA ALA A 29 45.53 -34.05 13.45
C ALA A 29 45.79 -33.39 12.09
N THR A 30 46.77 -32.50 12.08
CA THR A 30 47.39 -31.87 10.90
C THR A 30 48.50 -32.76 10.34
N LEU A 31 48.55 -32.96 9.03
CA LEU A 31 49.71 -33.45 8.30
C LEU A 31 50.00 -32.52 7.11
N VAL A 32 51.24 -32.03 7.06
CA VAL A 32 51.81 -31.15 6.04
C VAL A 32 52.90 -31.91 5.30
N ALA A 33 52.95 -31.80 3.97
CA ALA A 33 54.13 -31.58 3.08
C ALA A 33 53.87 -32.14 1.65
N PRO A 34 54.68 -31.79 0.62
CA PRO A 34 54.96 -30.45 0.11
C PRO A 34 54.78 -30.32 -1.44
N GLY A 35 54.65 -29.06 -1.88
CA GLY A 35 54.97 -28.46 -3.20
C GLY A 35 54.97 -29.25 -4.52
N THR A 36 54.17 -28.77 -5.48
CA THR A 36 54.60 -28.58 -6.87
C THR A 36 53.98 -27.29 -7.44
N ALA A 37 54.81 -26.48 -8.11
CA ALA A 37 54.41 -25.27 -8.81
C ALA A 37 53.93 -25.61 -10.22
N ALA A 38 52.78 -25.08 -10.65
CA ALA A 38 52.42 -25.00 -12.07
C ALA A 38 51.35 -23.94 -12.35
N ALA A 39 51.75 -22.97 -13.17
CA ALA A 39 51.00 -22.19 -14.16
C ALA A 39 49.68 -21.48 -13.77
N ALA A 40 49.70 -20.16 -13.89
CA ALA A 40 48.54 -19.28 -13.92
C ALA A 40 47.60 -19.62 -15.09
N ALA A 41 46.32 -19.84 -14.79
CA ALA A 41 45.26 -19.96 -15.78
C ALA A 41 44.80 -18.55 -16.25
N PRO A 42 44.49 -18.37 -17.55
CA PRO A 42 44.01 -17.10 -18.07
C PRO A 42 42.58 -16.80 -17.59
N PRO A 43 42.13 -15.53 -17.62
CA PRO A 43 40.79 -15.15 -17.16
C PRO A 43 39.73 -15.78 -18.07
N PRO A 44 38.53 -16.13 -17.54
CA PRO A 44 37.45 -16.63 -18.37
C PRO A 44 36.96 -15.52 -19.30
N THR A 45 36.91 -15.85 -20.59
CA THR A 45 36.29 -15.07 -21.65
C THR A 45 34.81 -14.81 -21.34
N ALA A 46 34.39 -13.54 -21.45
CA ALA A 46 33.00 -13.13 -21.29
C ALA A 46 32.09 -13.89 -22.27
N ALA A 47 31.11 -14.62 -21.74
CA ALA A 47 30.01 -15.17 -22.52
C ALA A 47 29.11 -14.02 -23.04
N PRO A 48 28.54 -14.13 -24.25
CA PRO A 48 27.68 -13.10 -24.79
C PRO A 48 26.40 -13.03 -23.93
N THR A 49 26.05 -11.82 -23.51
CA THR A 49 24.76 -11.49 -22.89
C THR A 49 23.62 -12.01 -23.76
N ALA A 50 22.85 -12.95 -23.24
CA ALA A 50 21.61 -13.38 -23.85
C ALA A 50 20.63 -12.20 -23.90
N THR A 51 20.23 -11.80 -25.10
CA THR A 51 19.07 -10.93 -25.34
C THR A 51 17.84 -11.54 -24.65
N PRO A 52 17.05 -10.76 -23.90
CA PRO A 52 15.84 -11.29 -23.28
C PRO A 52 14.87 -11.77 -24.36
N ALA A 53 14.41 -13.01 -24.23
CA ALA A 53 13.44 -13.60 -25.12
C ALA A 53 12.14 -12.78 -25.05
N VAL A 54 11.71 -12.27 -26.21
CA VAL A 54 10.43 -11.58 -26.38
C VAL A 54 9.33 -12.62 -26.24
N ALA A 55 8.45 -12.46 -25.25
CA ALA A 55 7.24 -13.27 -25.13
C ALA A 55 6.42 -13.17 -26.44
N PRO A 56 5.86 -14.29 -26.94
CA PRO A 56 5.10 -14.27 -28.18
C PRO A 56 3.86 -13.38 -28.02
N ALA A 57 3.67 -12.46 -28.98
CA ALA A 57 2.47 -11.63 -29.03
C ALA A 57 1.25 -12.52 -29.33
N VAL A 58 0.27 -12.50 -28.43
CA VAL A 58 -1.06 -13.07 -28.69
C VAL A 58 -1.70 -12.28 -29.84
N PRO A 59 -2.33 -12.92 -30.85
CA PRO A 59 -2.89 -12.21 -31.99
C PRO A 59 -4.04 -11.31 -31.55
N THR A 60 -3.92 -10.00 -31.79
CA THR A 60 -5.03 -9.05 -31.61
C THR A 60 -5.96 -9.11 -32.81
N THR A 61 -7.19 -9.58 -32.62
CA THR A 61 -8.27 -9.36 -33.59
C THR A 61 -8.67 -7.88 -33.60
N ALA A 62 -9.21 -7.40 -34.72
CA ALA A 62 -9.40 -5.99 -35.00
C ALA A 62 -10.24 -5.23 -33.95
N ALA A 63 -9.79 -3.99 -33.65
CA ALA A 63 -10.42 -2.91 -32.87
C ALA A 63 -10.28 -2.89 -31.32
N GLU A 64 -9.28 -3.57 -30.74
CA GLU A 64 -8.89 -3.29 -29.34
C GLU A 64 -8.18 -1.92 -29.22
N PRO A 65 -8.50 -1.08 -28.22
CA PRO A 65 -7.75 0.14 -27.95
C PRO A 65 -6.30 -0.23 -27.60
N ALA A 66 -5.36 0.57 -28.09
CA ALA A 66 -3.95 0.40 -27.76
C ALA A 66 -3.70 0.77 -26.29
N LEU A 67 -3.90 -0.18 -25.37
CA LEU A 67 -3.70 -0.01 -23.93
C LEU A 67 -2.23 -0.21 -23.50
N GLY A 68 -1.31 -0.34 -24.46
CA GLY A 68 0.12 -0.48 -24.20
C GLY A 68 0.57 -1.93 -23.97
N ARG A 69 1.89 -2.14 -23.97
CA ARG A 69 2.52 -3.48 -23.96
C ARG A 69 2.44 -4.22 -22.61
N GLY A 70 2.11 -3.51 -21.53
CA GLY A 70 1.95 -4.08 -20.20
C GLY A 70 0.52 -4.53 -19.88
N VAL A 71 -0.38 -4.52 -20.86
CA VAL A 71 -1.79 -4.90 -20.65
C VAL A 71 -2.08 -6.22 -21.33
N TYR A 72 -2.55 -7.19 -20.54
CA TYR A 72 -3.01 -8.48 -21.01
C TYR A 72 -4.53 -8.54 -20.81
N VAL A 73 -5.27 -8.74 -21.90
CA VAL A 73 -6.73 -8.86 -21.86
C VAL A 73 -7.07 -10.32 -22.15
N PHE A 74 -7.61 -11.01 -21.16
CA PHE A 74 -8.08 -12.39 -21.28
C PHE A 74 -9.57 -12.39 -21.62
N ASP A 75 -9.96 -13.32 -22.47
CA ASP A 75 -11.37 -13.60 -22.75
C ASP A 75 -11.69 -15.09 -22.50
N PRO A 76 -12.94 -15.45 -22.18
CA PRO A 76 -13.28 -16.82 -21.78
C PRO A 76 -13.11 -17.87 -22.87
N SER A 77 -12.93 -17.47 -24.14
CA SER A 77 -12.64 -18.40 -25.24
C SER A 77 -11.16 -18.76 -25.36
N MET A 78 -10.27 -18.02 -24.69
CA MET A 78 -8.84 -18.36 -24.65
C MET A 78 -8.63 -19.68 -23.91
N PRO A 79 -7.79 -20.60 -24.43
CA PRO A 79 -7.47 -21.83 -23.73
C PRO A 79 -6.88 -21.52 -22.35
N GLN A 80 -7.40 -22.15 -21.30
CA GLN A 80 -6.95 -21.90 -19.93
C GLN A 80 -5.44 -22.08 -19.74
N ALA A 81 -4.83 -23.07 -20.41
CA ALA A 81 -3.38 -23.28 -20.35
C ALA A 81 -2.57 -22.06 -20.84
N VAL A 82 -3.09 -21.31 -21.83
CA VAL A 82 -2.46 -20.08 -22.33
C VAL A 82 -2.59 -18.95 -21.31
N ILE A 83 -3.76 -18.83 -20.67
CA ILE A 83 -3.98 -17.87 -19.58
C ILE A 83 -3.01 -18.18 -18.43
N GLN A 84 -3.00 -19.43 -17.96
CA GLN A 84 -2.13 -19.93 -16.88
C GLN A 84 -0.66 -19.63 -17.18
N GLN A 85 -0.18 -20.01 -18.37
CA GLN A 85 1.20 -19.74 -18.78
C GLN A 85 1.54 -18.24 -18.77
N THR A 86 0.59 -17.38 -19.16
CA THR A 86 0.80 -15.93 -19.18
C THR A 86 0.88 -15.36 -17.77
N VAL A 87 -0.07 -15.71 -16.89
CA VAL A 87 -0.09 -15.22 -15.51
C VAL A 87 1.11 -15.73 -14.70
N ASP A 88 1.55 -16.96 -14.94
CA ASP A 88 2.75 -17.53 -14.32
C ASP A 88 4.02 -16.83 -14.79
N ALA A 89 4.14 -16.53 -16.09
CA ALA A 89 5.27 -15.78 -16.62
C ALA A 89 5.34 -14.36 -16.04
N VAL A 90 4.20 -13.70 -15.88
CA VAL A 90 4.12 -12.38 -15.23
C VAL A 90 4.52 -12.48 -13.76
N ALA A 91 4.00 -13.47 -13.02
CA ALA A 91 4.36 -13.69 -11.62
C ALA A 91 5.86 -13.95 -11.45
N ALA A 92 6.46 -14.79 -12.30
CA ALA A 92 7.89 -15.07 -12.28
C ALA A 92 8.73 -13.80 -12.53
N ALA A 93 8.30 -12.92 -13.44
CA ALA A 93 9.00 -11.67 -13.73
C ALA A 93 8.83 -10.63 -12.62
N GLN A 94 7.69 -10.62 -11.92
CA GLN A 94 7.31 -9.54 -11.02
C GLN A 94 7.48 -9.87 -9.52
N THR A 95 7.61 -11.13 -9.11
CA THR A 95 7.67 -11.52 -7.68
C THR A 95 8.81 -10.84 -6.93
N ASP A 96 10.01 -10.76 -7.53
CA ASP A 96 11.19 -10.13 -6.91
C ASP A 96 11.54 -8.74 -7.46
N ALA A 97 10.69 -8.20 -8.33
CA ALA A 97 10.93 -6.94 -9.03
C ALA A 97 10.49 -5.70 -8.22
N GLN A 98 10.78 -5.67 -6.92
CA GLN A 98 10.35 -4.61 -6.00
C GLN A 98 10.64 -3.20 -6.51
N PHE A 99 11.81 -2.97 -7.10
CA PHE A 99 12.20 -1.67 -7.67
C PHE A 99 12.36 -1.70 -9.20
N GLY A 100 11.80 -2.72 -9.86
CA GLY A 100 11.84 -2.86 -11.31
C GLY A 100 10.96 -1.85 -12.05
N GLU A 101 11.21 -1.68 -13.35
CA GLU A 101 10.40 -0.82 -14.22
C GLU A 101 9.16 -1.54 -14.79
N GLY A 102 9.05 -2.87 -14.63
CA GLY A 102 7.91 -3.66 -15.10
C GLY A 102 6.60 -3.22 -14.47
N ARG A 103 5.58 -2.98 -15.29
CA ARG A 103 4.22 -2.56 -14.91
C ARG A 103 3.22 -3.39 -15.70
N VAL A 104 2.29 -4.04 -15.02
CA VAL A 104 1.39 -5.02 -15.65
C VAL A 104 -0.06 -4.83 -15.21
N ALA A 105 -0.98 -4.93 -16.15
CA ALA A 105 -2.41 -5.10 -15.89
C ALA A 105 -2.91 -6.41 -16.54
N LEU A 106 -3.46 -7.29 -15.71
CA LEU A 106 -4.11 -8.55 -16.08
C LEU A 106 -5.63 -8.31 -16.03
N LEU A 107 -6.25 -8.15 -17.19
CA LEU A 107 -7.64 -7.76 -17.33
C LEU A 107 -8.48 -8.93 -17.84
N PHE A 108 -9.52 -9.30 -17.13
CA PHE A 108 -10.39 -10.43 -17.47
C PHE A 108 -11.73 -9.92 -17.99
N ARG A 109 -12.07 -10.24 -19.24
CA ARG A 109 -13.39 -9.94 -19.80
C ARG A 109 -14.49 -10.71 -19.06
N PRO A 110 -15.76 -10.23 -19.08
CA PRO A 110 -16.88 -10.95 -18.52
C PRO A 110 -16.94 -12.42 -18.97
N GLY A 111 -17.12 -13.32 -18.00
CA GLY A 111 -17.18 -14.77 -18.16
C GLY A 111 -16.50 -15.52 -17.03
N THR A 112 -16.29 -16.82 -17.26
CA THR A 112 -15.76 -17.75 -16.24
C THR A 112 -14.42 -18.31 -16.70
N TYR A 113 -13.45 -18.34 -15.79
CA TYR A 113 -12.09 -18.82 -16.01
C TYR A 113 -11.77 -19.91 -14.99
N GLY A 114 -11.17 -21.02 -15.45
CA GLY A 114 -10.98 -22.20 -14.60
C GLY A 114 -12.26 -22.99 -14.35
N SER A 115 -12.12 -24.17 -13.78
CA SER A 115 -13.21 -24.99 -13.23
C SER A 115 -12.80 -25.57 -11.88
N PRO A 116 -13.74 -26.13 -11.09
CA PRO A 116 -13.38 -26.83 -9.85
C PRO A 116 -12.33 -27.96 -10.05
N ASP A 117 -12.41 -28.69 -11.17
CA ASP A 117 -11.49 -29.80 -11.49
C ASP A 117 -10.17 -29.32 -12.12
N HIS A 118 -10.19 -28.16 -12.78
CA HIS A 118 -9.03 -27.51 -13.39
C HIS A 118 -9.01 -26.03 -12.99
N PRO A 119 -8.63 -25.73 -11.74
CA PRO A 119 -8.66 -24.36 -11.23
C PRO A 119 -7.65 -23.48 -11.97
N LEU A 120 -7.99 -22.20 -12.14
CA LEU A 120 -7.04 -21.16 -12.53
C LEU A 120 -6.48 -20.53 -11.25
N SER A 121 -5.25 -20.90 -10.90
CA SER A 121 -4.58 -20.42 -9.69
C SER A 121 -3.24 -19.82 -10.04
N PHE A 122 -2.99 -18.59 -9.60
CA PHE A 122 -1.74 -17.88 -9.91
C PHE A 122 -1.35 -16.92 -8.79
N SER A 123 -0.11 -16.44 -8.83
CA SER A 123 0.43 -15.46 -7.88
C SER A 123 0.50 -14.05 -8.47
N VAL A 124 0.40 -13.04 -7.62
CA VAL A 124 0.48 -11.62 -7.99
C VAL A 124 1.76 -11.01 -7.43
N GLY A 125 2.70 -10.70 -8.31
CA GLY A 125 3.97 -10.02 -7.98
C GLY A 125 3.84 -8.51 -7.86
N TYR A 126 4.98 -7.82 -7.73
CA TYR A 126 5.01 -6.35 -7.70
C TYR A 126 4.41 -5.73 -8.96
N TYR A 127 3.91 -4.51 -8.84
CA TYR A 127 3.34 -3.67 -9.90
C TYR A 127 2.38 -4.37 -10.85
N THR A 128 1.58 -5.27 -10.30
CA THR A 128 0.61 -6.08 -11.06
C THR A 128 -0.79 -5.75 -10.57
N GLU A 129 -1.61 -5.21 -11.47
CA GLU A 129 -3.05 -5.07 -11.27
C GLU A 129 -3.76 -6.29 -11.87
N VAL A 130 -4.64 -6.92 -11.10
CA VAL A 130 -5.59 -7.94 -11.57
C VAL A 130 -7.00 -7.33 -11.48
N ALA A 131 -7.71 -7.29 -12.59
CA ALA A 131 -9.05 -6.71 -12.62
C ALA A 131 -10.01 -7.43 -13.56
N GLY A 132 -11.27 -7.56 -13.14
CA GLY A 132 -12.37 -7.90 -14.04
C GLY A 132 -12.90 -6.68 -14.80
N LEU A 133 -13.29 -6.87 -16.06
CA LEU A 133 -13.86 -5.86 -16.94
C LEU A 133 -15.41 -5.87 -16.93
N GLY A 134 -16.00 -6.44 -15.89
CA GLY A 134 -17.44 -6.48 -15.67
C GLY A 134 -18.01 -5.15 -15.16
N SER A 135 -19.33 -5.02 -15.22
CA SER A 135 -20.06 -3.94 -14.54
C SER A 135 -20.19 -4.20 -13.03
N VAL A 136 -20.27 -5.47 -12.65
CA VAL A 136 -20.30 -5.97 -11.28
C VAL A 136 -19.34 -7.16 -11.12
N PRO A 137 -18.90 -7.50 -9.88
CA PRO A 137 -17.92 -8.57 -9.67
C PRO A 137 -18.35 -9.94 -10.17
N SER A 138 -19.66 -10.23 -10.19
CA SER A 138 -20.18 -11.52 -10.66
C SER A 138 -20.07 -11.72 -12.17
N ASP A 139 -19.82 -10.65 -12.94
CA ASP A 139 -19.65 -10.74 -14.38
C ASP A 139 -18.33 -11.47 -14.75
N VAL A 140 -17.36 -11.51 -13.84
CA VAL A 140 -16.06 -12.19 -14.03
C VAL A 140 -15.85 -13.17 -12.88
N THR A 141 -15.81 -14.47 -13.16
CA THR A 141 -15.55 -15.51 -12.14
C THR A 141 -14.25 -16.24 -12.43
N ILE A 142 -13.36 -16.30 -11.45
CA ILE A 142 -12.19 -17.18 -11.44
C ILE A 142 -12.51 -18.37 -10.52
N ASN A 143 -12.67 -19.56 -11.08
CA ASN A 143 -12.67 -20.81 -10.30
C ASN A 143 -11.22 -21.19 -10.02
N GLY A 144 -10.75 -20.94 -8.81
CA GLY A 144 -9.34 -21.05 -8.44
C GLY A 144 -8.96 -20.00 -7.40
N THR A 145 -7.77 -19.41 -7.50
CA THR A 145 -7.23 -18.45 -6.51
C THR A 145 -6.30 -17.40 -7.14
N VAL A 146 -6.19 -16.21 -6.55
CA VAL A 146 -5.37 -15.09 -7.03
C VAL A 146 -4.42 -14.60 -5.94
N ASN A 147 -3.36 -15.37 -5.72
CA ASN A 147 -2.65 -15.36 -4.45
C ASN A 147 -1.54 -14.30 -4.35
N VAL A 148 -1.29 -13.85 -3.13
CA VAL A 148 -0.02 -13.28 -2.69
C VAL A 148 0.49 -14.11 -1.53
N TYR A 149 1.73 -14.59 -1.65
CA TYR A 149 2.44 -15.38 -0.65
C TYR A 149 3.61 -14.59 -0.08
N ASN A 150 4.21 -15.06 1.01
CA ASN A 150 5.40 -14.44 1.59
C ASN A 150 6.54 -14.41 0.55
N ARG A 151 7.32 -13.34 0.58
CA ARG A 151 8.56 -13.21 -0.19
C ARG A 151 9.71 -13.79 0.63
N CYS A 152 10.44 -14.74 0.04
CA CYS A 152 11.57 -15.41 0.69
C CYS A 152 12.90 -14.89 0.14
N LEU A 153 13.50 -13.92 0.81
CA LEU A 153 14.83 -13.39 0.43
C LEU A 153 15.98 -14.24 1.00
N ALA A 154 15.72 -14.97 2.07
CA ALA A 154 16.59 -15.99 2.65
C ALA A 154 15.72 -17.09 3.31
N PRO A 155 16.26 -18.29 3.60
CA PRO A 155 15.47 -19.37 4.21
C PRO A 155 14.78 -19.01 5.54
N ASP A 156 15.38 -18.11 6.32
CA ASP A 156 14.87 -17.59 7.60
C ASP A 156 14.13 -16.25 7.45
N ASN A 157 13.96 -15.78 6.22
CA ASN A 157 13.33 -14.50 5.89
C ASN A 157 12.29 -14.69 4.79
N CYS A 158 11.19 -15.31 5.19
CA CYS A 158 10.01 -15.54 4.38
C CYS A 158 8.83 -14.79 5.00
N ILE A 159 8.70 -13.50 4.69
CA ILE A 159 7.72 -12.60 5.31
C ILE A 159 6.92 -11.85 4.24
N ALA A 160 5.87 -11.13 4.65
CA ALA A 160 5.05 -10.30 3.76
C ALA A 160 5.26 -8.80 3.98
N LEU A 161 6.23 -8.38 4.81
CA LEU A 161 6.48 -6.96 5.14
C LEU A 161 6.82 -6.09 3.94
N ASP A 162 7.26 -6.66 2.81
CA ASP A 162 7.57 -5.93 1.59
C ASP A 162 6.65 -6.25 0.41
N ASN A 163 5.55 -6.99 0.61
CA ASN A 163 4.58 -7.32 -0.43
C ASN A 163 3.70 -6.12 -0.83
N PHE A 164 4.30 -5.14 -1.49
CA PHE A 164 3.70 -3.86 -1.89
C PHE A 164 3.19 -3.85 -3.34
N TRP A 165 2.52 -2.75 -3.70
CA TRP A 165 2.23 -2.30 -5.08
C TRP A 165 1.59 -3.36 -5.97
N ARG A 166 0.46 -3.91 -5.55
CA ARG A 166 -0.32 -4.87 -6.34
C ARG A 166 -1.80 -4.69 -6.06
N SER A 167 -2.70 -5.13 -6.92
CA SER A 167 -4.13 -4.92 -6.66
C SER A 167 -4.99 -6.02 -7.24
N LEU A 168 -6.12 -6.26 -6.59
CA LEU A 168 -7.16 -7.16 -7.05
C LEU A 168 -8.50 -6.43 -7.07
N SER A 169 -9.21 -6.46 -8.21
CA SER A 169 -10.48 -5.77 -8.28
C SER A 169 -11.55 -6.32 -9.23
N ASN A 170 -12.81 -5.99 -8.92
CA ASN A 170 -13.98 -6.13 -9.78
C ASN A 170 -14.19 -7.55 -10.36
N LEU A 171 -14.01 -8.58 -9.55
CA LEU A 171 -14.20 -9.97 -9.95
C LEU A 171 -14.67 -10.85 -8.78
N THR A 172 -15.15 -12.04 -9.11
CA THR A 172 -15.48 -13.10 -8.16
C THR A 172 -14.39 -14.17 -8.16
N ILE A 173 -13.90 -14.55 -6.99
CA ILE A 173 -13.08 -15.74 -6.79
C ILE A 173 -13.97 -16.83 -6.22
N ALA A 174 -14.22 -17.88 -7.00
CA ALA A 174 -14.80 -19.12 -6.53
C ALA A 174 -13.65 -20.05 -6.11
N VAL A 175 -13.35 -20.06 -4.82
CA VAL A 175 -12.11 -20.64 -4.30
C VAL A 175 -12.08 -22.15 -4.58
N ALA A 176 -11.08 -22.59 -5.33
CA ALA A 176 -10.84 -23.98 -5.70
C ALA A 176 -9.33 -24.25 -5.81
N GLY A 177 -8.95 -25.53 -5.77
CA GLY A 177 -7.55 -25.95 -5.88
C GLY A 177 -6.73 -25.71 -4.61
N GLY A 178 -5.40 -25.59 -4.79
CA GLY A 178 -4.42 -25.57 -3.72
C GLY A 178 -4.06 -26.96 -3.20
N GLU A 179 -2.92 -27.05 -2.52
CA GLU A 179 -2.42 -28.29 -1.92
C GLU A 179 -2.06 -28.08 -0.45
N GLY A 180 -2.15 -29.15 0.36
CA GLY A 180 -1.79 -29.12 1.78
C GLY A 180 -2.53 -28.00 2.53
N CYS A 181 -1.78 -27.17 3.26
CA CYS A 181 -2.35 -26.06 4.04
C CYS A 181 -2.91 -24.90 3.18
N ARG A 182 -2.66 -24.90 1.86
CA ARG A 182 -3.21 -23.91 0.92
C ARG A 182 -4.53 -24.34 0.27
N THR A 183 -4.97 -25.57 0.53
CA THR A 183 -6.19 -26.14 -0.07
C THR A 183 -7.39 -25.24 0.19
N ALA A 184 -8.16 -24.96 -0.87
CA ALA A 184 -9.42 -24.23 -0.85
C ALA A 184 -9.37 -22.90 -0.06
N THR A 185 -8.25 -22.18 -0.14
CA THR A 185 -8.05 -20.90 0.55
C THR A 185 -7.41 -19.87 -0.38
N GLU A 186 -8.03 -18.70 -0.47
CA GLU A 186 -7.47 -17.52 -1.12
C GLU A 186 -6.45 -16.85 -0.20
N PHE A 187 -5.20 -16.68 -0.64
CA PHE A 187 -4.17 -15.98 0.14
C PHE A 187 -3.92 -14.58 -0.40
N TRP A 188 -4.12 -13.56 0.42
CA TRP A 188 -3.77 -12.17 0.10
C TRP A 188 -2.79 -11.64 1.17
N ALA A 189 -1.62 -12.28 1.28
CA ALA A 189 -0.60 -11.95 2.26
C ALA A 189 0.22 -10.71 1.83
N VAL A 190 -0.36 -9.54 2.06
CA VAL A 190 0.17 -8.25 1.58
C VAL A 190 0.58 -7.31 2.71
N SER A 191 1.31 -6.25 2.35
CA SER A 191 1.52 -5.07 3.20
C SER A 191 0.85 -3.82 2.58
N GLN A 192 1.43 -2.63 2.72
CA GLN A 192 0.85 -1.37 2.23
C GLN A 192 0.72 -1.32 0.68
N ALA A 193 -0.16 -0.44 0.18
CA ALA A 193 -0.43 -0.21 -1.25
C ALA A 193 -0.76 -1.49 -2.04
N ALA A 194 -1.55 -2.37 -1.40
CA ALA A 194 -1.98 -3.64 -1.97
C ALA A 194 -3.51 -3.84 -1.94
N PRO A 195 -4.30 -2.91 -2.50
CA PRO A 195 -5.75 -2.87 -2.29
C PRO A 195 -6.48 -4.05 -2.92
N MET A 196 -7.48 -4.55 -2.19
CA MET A 196 -8.53 -5.43 -2.71
C MET A 196 -9.85 -4.64 -2.77
N ARG A 197 -10.40 -4.45 -3.97
CA ARG A 197 -11.57 -3.58 -4.18
C ARG A 197 -12.64 -4.26 -5.02
N ARG A 198 -13.90 -4.22 -4.59
CA ARG A 198 -15.00 -4.72 -5.41
C ARG A 198 -14.83 -6.21 -5.76
N VAL A 199 -14.42 -7.02 -4.78
CA VAL A 199 -14.18 -8.46 -4.97
C VAL A 199 -15.23 -9.27 -4.22
N GLN A 200 -15.73 -10.34 -4.83
CA GLN A 200 -16.49 -11.36 -4.13
C GLN A 200 -15.64 -12.62 -3.95
N VAL A 201 -15.26 -12.97 -2.72
CA VAL A 201 -14.56 -14.23 -2.45
C VAL A 201 -15.56 -15.27 -1.92
N ARG A 202 -15.75 -16.33 -2.69
CA ARG A 202 -16.59 -17.48 -2.36
C ARG A 202 -15.72 -18.63 -1.85
N GLY A 203 -15.40 -18.59 -0.57
CA GLY A 203 -14.53 -19.56 0.10
C GLY A 203 -13.73 -18.94 1.24
N ASN A 204 -12.76 -19.69 1.77
CA ASN A 204 -11.87 -19.19 2.83
C ASN A 204 -10.91 -18.14 2.27
N THR A 205 -10.58 -17.14 3.10
CA THR A 205 -9.58 -16.12 2.77
C THR A 205 -8.60 -15.97 3.92
N SER A 206 -7.31 -15.86 3.61
CA SER A 206 -6.26 -15.53 4.56
C SER A 206 -5.48 -14.30 4.12
N LEU A 207 -5.30 -13.37 5.04
CA LEU A 207 -4.46 -12.18 4.88
C LEU A 207 -3.01 -12.44 5.32
N MET A 208 -2.69 -13.68 5.68
CA MET A 208 -1.36 -14.14 6.07
C MET A 208 -1.04 -15.43 5.31
N ASP A 209 0.20 -15.55 4.83
CA ASP A 209 0.71 -16.82 4.31
C ASP A 209 1.37 -17.60 5.45
N TYR A 210 0.56 -18.42 6.10
CA TYR A 210 1.02 -19.33 7.16
C TYR A 210 1.65 -20.61 6.61
N CYS A 211 1.64 -20.81 5.29
CA CYS A 211 2.07 -22.04 4.65
C CYS A 211 3.55 -22.05 4.28
N THR A 212 4.11 -20.89 3.95
CA THR A 212 5.52 -20.80 3.53
C THR A 212 6.48 -21.02 4.70
N ALA A 213 6.23 -20.38 5.85
CA ALA A 213 7.13 -20.44 7.00
C ALA A 213 6.40 -20.26 8.35
N GLY A 214 5.17 -20.79 8.46
CA GLY A 214 4.29 -20.53 9.60
C GLY A 214 3.76 -19.09 9.61
N PRO A 215 3.09 -18.65 10.69
CA PRO A 215 2.71 -17.26 10.86
C PRO A 215 3.94 -16.34 10.84
N GLN A 216 3.98 -15.39 9.90
CA GLN A 216 5.13 -14.51 9.64
C GLN A 216 4.69 -13.06 9.52
N TYR A 217 5.60 -12.11 9.63
CA TYR A 217 5.26 -10.69 9.67
C TYR A 217 4.55 -10.20 8.40
N ALA A 218 3.46 -9.45 8.58
CA ALA A 218 2.69 -8.80 7.52
C ALA A 218 2.14 -7.46 8.05
N SER A 219 2.16 -6.41 7.22
CA SER A 219 1.81 -5.03 7.61
C SER A 219 0.82 -4.41 6.63
N GLY A 220 -0.25 -5.13 6.35
CA GLY A 220 -1.37 -4.67 5.54
C GLY A 220 -2.18 -3.58 6.25
N GLY A 221 -3.31 -3.16 5.71
CA GLY A 221 -3.76 -3.39 4.34
C GLY A 221 -5.16 -2.80 4.18
N PHE A 222 -5.69 -2.90 2.97
CA PHE A 222 -6.91 -2.20 2.59
C PHE A 222 -7.85 -3.10 1.78
N ILE A 223 -9.05 -3.31 2.31
CA ILE A 223 -10.17 -3.94 1.60
C ILE A 223 -11.34 -2.95 1.53
N ALA A 224 -11.89 -2.76 0.34
CA ALA A 224 -13.09 -1.95 0.16
C ALA A 224 -14.11 -2.59 -0.79
N ASP A 225 -15.38 -2.25 -0.58
CA ASP A 225 -16.47 -2.60 -1.50
C ASP A 225 -16.58 -4.11 -1.78
N SER A 226 -16.19 -4.99 -0.86
CA SER A 226 -15.97 -6.41 -1.12
C SER A 226 -16.85 -7.32 -0.25
N ALA A 227 -17.10 -8.56 -0.70
CA ALA A 227 -17.95 -9.51 0.01
C ALA A 227 -17.26 -10.86 0.15
N PHE A 228 -17.34 -11.46 1.34
CA PHE A 228 -16.73 -12.75 1.66
C PHE A 228 -17.81 -13.71 2.15
N THR A 229 -17.90 -14.90 1.55
CA THR A 229 -18.83 -15.94 2.02
C THR A 229 -18.20 -16.85 3.06
N GLY A 230 -16.87 -17.00 3.06
CA GLY A 230 -16.11 -17.66 4.12
C GLY A 230 -15.48 -16.67 5.10
N PRO A 231 -15.00 -17.15 6.26
CA PRO A 231 -14.33 -16.29 7.23
C PRO A 231 -13.03 -15.74 6.66
N VAL A 232 -12.69 -14.50 7.05
CA VAL A 232 -11.40 -13.89 6.75
C VAL A 232 -10.44 -14.12 7.92
N THR A 233 -9.30 -14.74 7.62
CA THR A 233 -8.22 -14.93 8.57
C THR A 233 -7.30 -13.71 8.53
N ASN A 234 -7.31 -12.89 9.58
CA ASN A 234 -6.33 -11.82 9.76
C ASN A 234 -4.92 -12.40 9.95
N GLY A 235 -4.80 -13.42 10.80
CA GLY A 235 -3.52 -14.03 11.13
C GLY A 235 -2.59 -13.04 11.82
N SER A 236 -1.36 -12.94 11.33
CA SER A 236 -0.28 -12.09 11.84
C SER A 236 -0.33 -10.63 11.37
N GLN A 237 -1.33 -10.26 10.56
CA GLN A 237 -1.46 -8.88 10.06
C GLN A 237 -1.54 -7.90 11.23
N GLN A 238 -0.56 -6.99 11.26
CA GLN A 238 -0.38 -6.00 12.33
C GLN A 238 -1.61 -5.09 12.45
N GLN A 239 -2.06 -4.55 11.32
CA GLN A 239 -3.22 -3.69 11.17
C GLN A 239 -3.94 -3.97 9.85
N PHE A 240 -5.18 -3.51 9.73
CA PHE A 240 -5.93 -3.57 8.47
C PHE A 240 -7.14 -2.64 8.52
N LEU A 241 -7.53 -2.09 7.36
CA LEU A 241 -8.83 -1.44 7.18
C LEU A 241 -9.72 -2.25 6.24
N VAL A 242 -10.94 -2.54 6.69
CA VAL A 242 -12.01 -3.09 5.86
C VAL A 242 -13.19 -2.13 5.84
N ARG A 243 -13.53 -1.55 4.69
CA ARG A 243 -14.66 -0.61 4.57
C ARG A 243 -15.70 -1.00 3.53
N ASN A 244 -16.95 -0.56 3.73
CA ASN A 244 -18.07 -0.80 2.81
C ASN A 244 -18.13 -2.25 2.31
N SER A 245 -17.92 -3.21 3.20
CA SER A 245 -17.76 -4.62 2.82
C SER A 245 -18.74 -5.50 3.59
N ALA A 246 -18.83 -6.77 3.22
CA ALA A 246 -19.61 -7.78 3.93
C ALA A 246 -18.71 -8.94 4.36
N LEU A 247 -18.70 -9.23 5.66
CA LEU A 247 -17.94 -10.31 6.28
C LEU A 247 -18.91 -11.32 6.90
N THR A 248 -18.56 -12.61 6.83
CA THR A 248 -19.20 -13.65 7.65
C THR A 248 -18.44 -13.94 8.94
N GLY A 249 -17.17 -13.54 9.01
CA GLY A 249 -16.34 -13.64 10.21
C GLY A 249 -14.95 -13.05 10.01
N TRP A 250 -14.31 -12.69 11.12
CA TRP A 250 -12.95 -12.18 11.18
C TRP A 250 -12.20 -12.85 12.33
N SER A 251 -11.05 -13.48 12.05
CA SER A 251 -10.43 -14.43 12.99
C SER A 251 -9.88 -13.80 14.27
N ASN A 252 -9.12 -12.70 14.16
CA ASN A 252 -8.38 -12.07 15.26
C ASN A 252 -7.89 -10.66 14.90
N GLY A 253 -7.29 -9.94 15.84
CA GLY A 253 -6.52 -8.73 15.59
C GLY A 253 -5.19 -8.75 16.32
N VAL A 254 -4.17 -8.10 15.75
CA VAL A 254 -2.83 -7.98 16.34
C VAL A 254 -2.68 -6.64 17.07
N TRP A 255 -2.68 -5.52 16.34
CA TRP A 255 -2.55 -4.19 16.95
C TRP A 255 -3.72 -3.26 16.63
N ASN A 256 -4.18 -3.19 15.37
CA ASN A 256 -5.15 -2.18 14.95
C ASN A 256 -6.04 -2.65 13.79
N GLN A 257 -7.14 -3.33 14.08
CA GLN A 257 -8.08 -3.79 13.04
C GLN A 257 -9.30 -2.87 13.00
N VAL A 258 -9.48 -2.19 11.87
CA VAL A 258 -10.47 -1.12 11.72
C VAL A 258 -11.51 -1.53 10.69
N PHE A 259 -12.78 -1.31 11.03
CA PHE A 259 -13.92 -1.61 10.17
C PHE A 259 -14.80 -0.36 10.02
N ALA A 260 -15.23 -0.02 8.80
CA ALA A 260 -16.09 1.13 8.57
C ALA A 260 -17.19 0.83 7.54
N GLY A 261 -18.45 0.87 7.97
CA GLY A 261 -19.55 0.47 7.08
C GLY A 261 -19.43 -0.99 6.63
N THR A 262 -18.83 -1.85 7.44
CA THR A 262 -18.64 -3.27 7.10
C THR A 262 -19.68 -4.11 7.81
N THR A 263 -20.61 -4.67 7.04
CA THR A 263 -21.65 -5.56 7.56
C THR A 263 -21.01 -6.86 8.05
N GLY A 264 -21.39 -7.32 9.24
CA GLY A 264 -20.81 -8.51 9.85
C GLY A 264 -19.44 -8.30 10.49
N ALA A 265 -18.92 -7.08 10.54
CA ALA A 265 -17.73 -6.75 11.31
C ALA A 265 -17.95 -6.97 12.83
N PRO A 266 -16.91 -7.39 13.57
CA PRO A 266 -17.00 -7.49 15.03
C PRO A 266 -17.27 -6.11 15.67
N ALA A 267 -17.90 -6.10 16.83
CA ALA A 267 -18.11 -4.87 17.59
C ALA A 267 -16.77 -4.28 18.08
N THR A 268 -16.75 -2.96 18.29
CA THR A 268 -15.58 -2.27 18.89
C THR A 268 -15.24 -2.88 20.25
N SER A 269 -14.01 -3.34 20.40
CA SER A 269 -13.49 -3.91 21.65
C SER A 269 -12.10 -3.41 22.02
N PHE A 270 -11.56 -2.45 21.26
CA PHE A 270 -10.25 -1.85 21.53
C PHE A 270 -10.15 -1.32 22.98
N GLY A 271 -9.07 -1.72 23.67
CA GLY A 271 -8.79 -1.31 25.05
C GLY A 271 -9.52 -2.10 26.14
N GLN A 272 -10.40 -3.05 25.76
CA GLN A 272 -11.01 -3.95 26.73
C GLN A 272 -10.01 -5.07 27.11
N PRO A 273 -9.76 -5.34 28.40
CA PRO A 273 -8.82 -6.37 28.82
C PRO A 273 -9.13 -7.75 28.22
N GLY A 274 -8.14 -8.38 27.58
CA GLY A 274 -8.26 -9.69 26.95
C GLY A 274 -9.07 -9.72 25.65
N ALA A 275 -9.58 -8.57 25.18
CA ALA A 275 -10.31 -8.49 23.92
C ALA A 275 -9.40 -8.18 22.74
N GLN A 276 -9.91 -8.42 21.53
CA GLN A 276 -9.21 -8.10 20.29
C GLN A 276 -9.20 -6.57 20.05
N PRO A 277 -8.16 -6.01 19.42
CA PRO A 277 -8.03 -4.57 19.20
C PRO A 277 -8.86 -4.09 17.99
N TYR A 278 -10.18 -4.20 18.11
CA TYR A 278 -11.13 -3.86 17.05
C TYR A 278 -11.71 -2.46 17.23
N THR A 279 -11.70 -1.68 16.15
CA THR A 279 -12.36 -0.38 16.04
C THR A 279 -13.37 -0.41 14.91
N THR A 280 -14.66 -0.32 15.24
CA THR A 280 -15.75 -0.51 14.27
C THR A 280 -16.65 0.72 14.22
N LEU A 281 -16.83 1.24 13.00
CA LEU A 281 -17.79 2.28 12.67
C LEU A 281 -18.94 1.66 11.88
N ALA A 282 -20.18 1.96 12.28
CA ALA A 282 -21.38 1.41 11.65
C ALA A 282 -21.51 1.79 10.16
N ALA A 283 -20.97 2.93 9.77
CA ALA A 283 -21.06 3.48 8.43
C ALA A 283 -19.76 4.21 8.05
N THR A 284 -19.54 4.34 6.74
CA THR A 284 -18.50 5.20 6.16
C THR A 284 -19.13 6.58 5.86
N PRO A 285 -18.76 7.66 6.56
CA PRO A 285 -19.47 8.95 6.46
C PRO A 285 -19.59 9.52 5.05
N VAL A 286 -18.52 9.43 4.26
CA VAL A 286 -18.51 9.81 2.84
C VAL A 286 -17.58 8.86 2.09
N SER A 287 -18.04 8.28 0.99
CA SER A 287 -17.20 7.45 0.14
C SER A 287 -17.56 7.63 -1.33
N ALA A 288 -16.61 7.40 -2.21
CA ALA A 288 -16.89 7.09 -3.60
C ALA A 288 -15.89 6.02 -4.01
N GLU A 289 -16.37 4.94 -4.60
CA GLU A 289 -15.49 3.84 -4.98
C GLU A 289 -14.59 4.24 -6.16
N ARG A 290 -13.40 3.62 -6.23
CA ARG A 290 -12.41 3.86 -7.29
C ARG A 290 -13.05 3.70 -8.68
N PRO A 291 -12.84 4.64 -9.62
CA PRO A 291 -13.22 4.42 -11.01
C PRO A 291 -12.49 3.22 -11.61
N PHE A 292 -13.16 2.44 -12.44
CA PHE A 292 -12.59 1.23 -13.03
C PHE A 292 -12.92 1.10 -14.51
N LEU A 293 -12.02 0.45 -15.24
CA LEU A 293 -12.19 0.12 -16.64
C LEU A 293 -13.09 -1.12 -16.75
N ALA A 294 -14.03 -1.10 -17.70
CA ALA A 294 -14.93 -2.20 -17.97
C ALA A 294 -15.28 -2.27 -19.46
N THR A 295 -16.04 -3.30 -19.84
CA THR A 295 -16.64 -3.43 -21.15
C THR A 295 -18.15 -3.53 -21.03
N ASP A 296 -18.89 -2.78 -21.83
CA ASP A 296 -20.36 -2.83 -21.83
C ASP A 296 -20.90 -4.08 -22.55
N ALA A 297 -22.24 -4.19 -22.61
CA ALA A 297 -22.92 -5.32 -23.28
C ALA A 297 -22.60 -5.44 -24.78
N HIS A 298 -22.12 -4.37 -25.41
CA HIS A 298 -21.66 -4.34 -26.81
C HIS A 298 -20.13 -4.46 -26.93
N ARG A 299 -19.46 -4.88 -25.85
CA ARG A 299 -18.00 -5.02 -25.72
C ARG A 299 -17.23 -3.72 -25.94
N GLN A 300 -17.89 -2.56 -25.83
CA GLN A 300 -17.22 -1.27 -25.93
C GLN A 300 -16.56 -0.92 -24.60
N TRP A 301 -15.37 -0.32 -24.69
CA TRP A 301 -14.60 0.09 -23.53
C TRP A 301 -15.20 1.31 -22.85
N VAL A 302 -15.44 1.20 -21.55
CA VAL A 302 -16.01 2.24 -20.71
C VAL A 302 -15.26 2.37 -19.39
N VAL A 303 -15.35 3.53 -18.76
CA VAL A 303 -14.89 3.75 -17.39
C VAL A 303 -16.11 4.03 -16.54
N HIS A 304 -16.33 3.17 -15.54
CA HIS A 304 -17.32 3.42 -14.49
C HIS A 304 -16.73 4.40 -13.49
N VAL A 305 -17.51 5.40 -13.12
CA VAL A 305 -17.19 6.40 -12.10
C VAL A 305 -18.29 6.32 -11.05
N PRO A 306 -18.08 5.52 -9.99
CA PRO A 306 -19.06 5.34 -8.93
C PRO A 306 -19.47 6.66 -8.27
N ALA A 307 -20.76 6.75 -7.94
CA ALA A 307 -21.32 7.92 -7.27
C ALA A 307 -20.80 8.08 -5.84
N VAL A 308 -20.92 9.31 -5.34
CA VAL A 308 -20.62 9.62 -3.93
C VAL A 308 -21.75 9.08 -3.07
N ARG A 309 -21.38 8.31 -2.05
CA ARG A 309 -22.29 7.79 -1.04
C ARG A 309 -22.00 8.45 0.30
N ARG A 310 -23.03 8.57 1.13
CA ARG A 310 -22.92 9.03 2.51
C ARG A 310 -23.45 7.97 3.43
N ASP A 311 -22.85 7.89 4.61
CA ASP A 311 -23.20 6.92 5.64
C ASP A 311 -23.34 5.50 5.05
N SER A 312 -22.42 5.15 4.14
CA SER A 312 -22.51 3.91 3.38
C SER A 312 -22.13 2.72 4.24
N ALA A 313 -22.84 1.61 4.03
CA ALA A 313 -22.51 0.33 4.63
C ALA A 313 -22.75 -0.80 3.62
N GLY A 314 -21.90 -1.82 3.69
CA GLY A 314 -21.89 -2.95 2.77
C GLY A 314 -21.40 -2.61 1.35
N PRO A 315 -21.21 -3.65 0.51
CA PRO A 315 -20.72 -3.48 -0.86
C PRO A 315 -21.75 -2.75 -1.73
N GLY A 316 -21.29 -1.74 -2.46
CA GLY A 316 -22.09 -0.86 -3.31
C GLY A 316 -22.62 -1.48 -4.60
N TRP A 317 -22.15 -2.67 -4.97
CA TRP A 317 -22.62 -3.41 -6.13
C TRP A 317 -23.74 -4.41 -5.81
N THR A 318 -24.11 -4.60 -4.54
CA THR A 318 -25.23 -5.48 -4.16
C THR A 318 -26.58 -4.78 -4.26
N SER A 319 -26.59 -3.47 -4.46
CA SER A 319 -27.80 -2.67 -4.70
C SER A 319 -27.58 -1.77 -5.93
N ALA A 320 -28.63 -1.55 -6.71
CA ALA A 320 -28.53 -0.74 -7.92
C ALA A 320 -28.34 0.74 -7.55
N SER A 321 -27.12 1.25 -7.71
CA SER A 321 -26.83 2.69 -7.70
C SER A 321 -27.18 3.27 -9.08
N GLY A 322 -28.37 3.88 -9.21
CA GLY A 322 -28.77 4.58 -10.45
C GLY A 322 -28.00 5.88 -10.72
N ALA A 323 -26.98 6.20 -9.93
CA ALA A 323 -26.26 7.48 -9.96
C ALA A 323 -24.82 7.36 -10.51
N ASP A 324 -24.34 6.14 -10.80
CA ASP A 324 -23.00 5.94 -11.34
C ASP A 324 -22.86 6.54 -12.75
N ARG A 325 -21.74 7.18 -13.03
CA ARG A 325 -21.42 7.70 -14.36
C ARG A 325 -20.67 6.65 -15.16
N VAL A 326 -21.11 6.36 -16.38
CA VAL A 326 -20.39 5.49 -17.32
C VAL A 326 -19.87 6.36 -18.47
N LEU A 327 -18.56 6.42 -18.62
CA LEU A 327 -17.90 7.23 -19.64
C LEU A 327 -17.28 6.34 -20.71
N SER A 328 -17.62 6.57 -21.98
CA SER A 328 -16.93 5.90 -23.09
C SER A 328 -15.43 6.22 -23.06
N LEU A 329 -14.60 5.22 -23.36
CA LEU A 329 -13.15 5.40 -23.45
C LEU A 329 -12.74 6.48 -24.47
N CYS A 330 -13.57 6.77 -25.47
CA CYS A 330 -13.36 7.87 -26.42
C CYS A 330 -13.29 9.27 -25.77
N ARG A 331 -13.80 9.42 -24.54
CA ARG A 331 -13.67 10.64 -23.72
C ARG A 331 -12.30 10.77 -23.05
N PHE A 332 -11.43 9.78 -23.17
CA PHE A 332 -10.10 9.75 -22.57
C PHE A 332 -9.01 9.97 -23.62
N LEU A 333 -7.90 10.54 -23.19
CA LEU A 333 -6.61 10.28 -23.81
C LEU A 333 -6.02 9.05 -23.14
N VAL A 334 -5.81 7.98 -23.91
CA VAL A 334 -5.02 6.83 -23.48
C VAL A 334 -3.54 7.20 -23.64
N ALA A 335 -2.89 7.52 -22.53
CA ALA A 335 -1.50 7.94 -22.52
C ALA A 335 -0.58 6.75 -22.22
N THR A 336 0.60 6.79 -22.80
CA THR A 336 1.71 5.85 -22.56
C THR A 336 2.90 6.61 -22.01
N PRO A 337 3.95 5.95 -21.47
CA PRO A 337 5.17 6.63 -21.03
C PRO A 337 5.81 7.54 -22.10
N ALA A 338 5.57 7.27 -23.39
CA ALA A 338 6.06 8.09 -24.50
C ALA A 338 5.19 9.33 -24.78
N THR A 339 3.97 9.40 -24.23
CA THR A 339 3.06 10.53 -24.43
C THR A 339 3.62 11.77 -23.71
N PRO A 340 3.92 12.86 -24.43
CA PRO A 340 4.47 14.06 -23.78
C PRO A 340 3.45 14.71 -22.84
N VAL A 341 3.91 15.22 -21.69
CA VAL A 341 3.03 15.86 -20.70
C VAL A 341 2.24 17.05 -21.24
N ARG A 342 2.79 17.80 -22.21
CA ARG A 342 2.05 18.87 -22.90
C ARG A 342 0.79 18.36 -23.63
N VAL A 343 0.84 17.14 -24.17
CA VAL A 343 -0.30 16.51 -24.85
C VAL A 343 -1.33 16.04 -23.83
N MET A 344 -0.88 15.48 -22.70
CA MET A 344 -1.75 15.13 -21.58
C MET A 344 -2.51 16.36 -21.05
N ASN A 345 -1.78 17.45 -20.80
CA ASN A 345 -2.36 18.70 -20.31
C ASN A 345 -3.30 19.36 -21.34
N HIS A 346 -2.94 19.33 -22.63
CA HIS A 346 -3.84 19.81 -23.69
C HIS A 346 -5.15 19.00 -23.71
N ALA A 347 -5.08 17.67 -23.66
CA ALA A 347 -6.27 16.82 -23.65
C ALA A 347 -7.19 17.13 -22.45
N LEU A 348 -6.62 17.30 -21.25
CA LEU A 348 -7.36 17.72 -20.06
C LEU A 348 -8.02 19.09 -20.24
N ALA A 349 -7.28 20.07 -20.76
CA ALA A 349 -7.77 21.42 -21.01
C ALA A 349 -8.91 21.45 -22.05
N THR A 350 -8.88 20.57 -23.06
CA THR A 350 -9.90 20.51 -24.13
C THR A 350 -11.04 19.52 -23.87
N GLY A 351 -11.26 19.11 -22.61
CA GLY A 351 -12.46 18.35 -22.25
C GLY A 351 -12.30 16.82 -22.17
N ARG A 352 -11.11 16.26 -22.39
CA ARG A 352 -10.86 14.81 -22.19
C ARG A 352 -10.46 14.48 -20.76
N ASN A 353 -10.57 13.21 -20.41
CA ASN A 353 -9.99 12.59 -19.21
C ASN A 353 -8.65 11.91 -19.56
N LEU A 354 -7.94 11.36 -18.58
CA LEU A 354 -6.70 10.59 -18.81
C LEU A 354 -6.83 9.15 -18.33
N LEU A 355 -6.41 8.22 -19.18
CA LEU A 355 -6.11 6.84 -18.81
C LEU A 355 -4.60 6.63 -18.99
N LEU A 356 -3.88 6.40 -17.90
CA LEU A 356 -2.44 6.15 -17.89
C LEU A 356 -2.20 4.65 -17.97
N THR A 357 -1.66 4.19 -19.10
CA THR A 357 -1.31 2.78 -19.30
C THR A 357 -0.08 2.38 -18.49
N PRO A 358 0.16 1.07 -18.25
CA PRO A 358 1.28 0.61 -17.44
C PRO A 358 2.64 1.14 -17.92
N GLY A 359 3.41 1.74 -17.00
CA GLY A 359 4.79 2.15 -17.24
C GLY A 359 5.26 3.33 -16.38
N VAL A 360 6.51 3.76 -16.58
CA VAL A 360 7.15 4.87 -15.83
C VAL A 360 7.19 6.14 -16.68
N TYR A 361 6.44 7.16 -16.27
CA TYR A 361 6.28 8.45 -16.94
C TYR A 361 7.27 9.46 -16.37
N ARG A 362 8.29 9.82 -17.14
CA ARG A 362 9.26 10.86 -16.77
C ARG A 362 8.72 12.22 -17.19
N LEU A 363 8.24 13.00 -16.22
CA LEU A 363 7.53 14.25 -16.42
C LEU A 363 8.47 15.45 -16.34
N THR A 364 8.45 16.32 -17.36
CA THR A 364 9.22 17.59 -17.38
C THR A 364 8.41 18.78 -16.89
N ALA A 365 7.11 18.60 -16.68
CA ALA A 365 6.16 19.53 -16.08
C ALA A 365 5.05 18.72 -15.38
N PRO A 366 4.25 19.33 -14.49
CA PRO A 366 3.12 18.64 -13.87
C PRO A 366 2.05 18.22 -14.89
N ILE A 367 1.35 17.12 -14.61
CA ILE A 367 0.00 16.89 -15.15
C ILE A 367 -0.94 17.86 -14.44
N THR A 368 -1.55 18.77 -15.20
CA THR A 368 -2.33 19.88 -14.66
C THR A 368 -3.83 19.65 -14.88
N VAL A 369 -4.59 19.57 -13.80
CA VAL A 369 -6.04 19.39 -13.83
C VAL A 369 -6.74 20.72 -13.51
N THR A 370 -7.36 21.34 -14.51
CA THR A 370 -8.06 22.62 -14.38
C THR A 370 -9.57 22.51 -14.52
N ARG A 371 -10.10 21.35 -14.93
CA ARG A 371 -11.52 21.10 -15.13
C ARG A 371 -12.09 20.26 -14.00
N ARG A 372 -13.28 20.63 -13.50
CA ARG A 372 -14.08 19.79 -12.60
C ARG A 372 -14.42 18.46 -13.27
N ASP A 373 -14.79 17.46 -12.47
CA ASP A 373 -15.25 16.15 -12.96
C ASP A 373 -14.23 15.39 -13.82
N THR A 374 -12.96 15.78 -13.74
CA THR A 374 -11.87 15.13 -14.46
C THR A 374 -11.56 13.78 -13.84
N VAL A 375 -11.39 12.76 -14.68
CA VAL A 375 -10.89 11.45 -14.28
C VAL A 375 -9.46 11.28 -14.79
N VAL A 376 -8.55 10.93 -13.88
CA VAL A 376 -7.20 10.45 -14.15
C VAL A 376 -7.09 9.07 -13.54
N LEU A 377 -7.16 8.04 -14.39
CA LEU A 377 -7.13 6.64 -13.99
C LEU A 377 -5.83 5.98 -14.46
N GLY A 378 -5.12 5.32 -13.55
CA GLY A 378 -3.98 4.48 -13.88
C GLY A 378 -4.34 3.00 -13.97
N LEU A 379 -3.66 2.29 -14.88
CA LEU A 379 -3.71 0.84 -15.04
C LEU A 379 -2.33 0.22 -14.80
N GLY A 380 -2.25 -0.80 -13.94
CA GLY A 380 -1.01 -1.51 -13.67
C GLY A 380 0.07 -0.64 -13.03
N PHE A 381 -0.31 0.21 -12.07
CA PHE A 381 0.61 1.06 -11.29
C PHE A 381 1.51 2.00 -12.12
N PRO A 382 0.94 2.80 -13.06
CA PRO A 382 1.73 3.79 -13.78
C PRO A 382 2.40 4.73 -12.78
N THR A 383 3.70 4.93 -12.96
CA THR A 383 4.55 5.64 -12.02
C THR A 383 4.95 6.99 -12.61
N LEU A 384 4.60 8.08 -11.94
CA LEU A 384 4.88 9.44 -12.37
C LEU A 384 6.15 9.94 -11.67
N VAL A 385 7.16 10.36 -12.44
CA VAL A 385 8.45 10.83 -11.93
C VAL A 385 8.70 12.27 -12.41
N PRO A 386 8.57 13.31 -11.57
CA PRO A 386 8.91 14.67 -11.95
C PRO A 386 10.44 14.84 -12.02
N THR A 387 10.94 15.26 -13.17
CA THR A 387 12.40 15.31 -13.45
C THR A 387 13.05 16.66 -13.20
N ARG A 388 12.26 17.71 -12.94
CA ARG A 388 12.72 19.11 -12.85
C ARG A 388 12.37 19.80 -11.53
N GLY A 389 12.11 19.03 -10.47
CA GLY A 389 11.73 19.59 -9.16
C GLY A 389 10.32 20.21 -9.13
N THR A 390 9.48 19.89 -10.13
CA THR A 390 8.07 20.29 -10.18
C THR A 390 7.19 19.27 -9.47
N ALA A 391 5.93 19.60 -9.23
CA ALA A 391 4.93 18.56 -8.96
C ALA A 391 4.82 17.57 -10.13
N ALA A 392 4.43 16.34 -9.84
CA ALA A 392 3.99 15.37 -10.85
C ALA A 392 2.53 15.63 -11.23
N VAL A 393 1.68 15.97 -10.26
CA VAL A 393 0.26 16.31 -10.47
C VAL A 393 -0.07 17.61 -9.74
N SER A 394 -0.74 18.54 -10.42
CA SER A 394 -1.24 19.77 -9.84
C SER A 394 -2.70 19.98 -10.21
N VAL A 395 -3.56 20.07 -9.20
CA VAL A 395 -5.01 20.22 -9.34
C VAL A 395 -5.41 21.64 -8.97
N HIS A 396 -6.07 22.32 -9.90
CA HIS A 396 -6.64 23.65 -9.71
C HIS A 396 -8.18 23.64 -9.66
N ALA A 397 -8.82 22.51 -9.97
CA ALA A 397 -10.26 22.32 -9.85
C ALA A 397 -10.56 20.95 -9.23
N ALA A 398 -10.70 20.92 -7.90
CA ALA A 398 -10.87 19.68 -7.14
C ALA A 398 -12.29 19.08 -7.24
N THR A 399 -13.34 19.89 -7.44
CA THR A 399 -14.73 19.39 -7.47
C THR A 399 -14.91 18.24 -8.47
N GLY A 400 -15.41 17.11 -7.99
CA GLY A 400 -15.67 15.90 -8.78
C GLY A 400 -14.43 15.20 -9.35
N LEU A 401 -13.22 15.63 -9.01
CA LEU A 401 -11.99 14.96 -9.45
C LEU A 401 -11.99 13.49 -9.00
N ARG A 402 -11.52 12.62 -9.89
CA ARG A 402 -11.11 11.26 -9.57
C ARG A 402 -9.66 11.07 -10.02
N LEU A 403 -8.74 10.93 -9.06
CA LEU A 403 -7.35 10.55 -9.31
C LEU A 403 -7.12 9.18 -8.71
N ALA A 404 -6.86 8.16 -9.52
CA ALA A 404 -6.82 6.80 -9.02
C ALA A 404 -5.76 5.89 -9.62
N GLY A 405 -5.19 5.00 -8.80
CA GLY A 405 -4.30 3.92 -9.22
C GLY A 405 -2.98 4.41 -9.79
N VAL A 406 -2.31 5.36 -9.12
CA VAL A 406 -1.03 5.92 -9.58
C VAL A 406 0.02 5.86 -8.48
N ILE A 407 1.27 5.63 -8.88
CA ILE A 407 2.44 5.87 -8.02
C ILE A 407 3.06 7.20 -8.42
N VAL A 408 3.48 8.00 -7.45
CA VAL A 408 4.27 9.22 -7.67
C VAL A 408 5.61 9.07 -6.98
N ASP A 409 6.65 8.89 -7.79
CA ASP A 409 8.03 8.74 -7.36
C ASP A 409 8.72 10.10 -7.34
N ALA A 410 9.38 10.45 -6.23
CA ALA A 410 10.22 11.63 -6.20
C ALA A 410 11.39 11.48 -7.18
N GLY A 411 11.55 12.45 -8.07
CA GLY A 411 12.67 12.48 -8.99
C GLY A 411 13.98 12.99 -8.38
N PRO A 412 15.06 13.01 -9.19
CA PRO A 412 16.41 13.33 -8.71
C PRO A 412 16.56 14.80 -8.26
N VAL A 413 15.75 15.71 -8.81
CA VAL A 413 15.70 17.11 -8.41
C VAL A 413 14.63 17.28 -7.35
N ARG A 414 15.01 17.87 -6.22
CA ARG A 414 14.10 18.12 -5.07
C ARG A 414 12.85 18.87 -5.52
N SER A 415 11.69 18.27 -5.26
CA SER A 415 10.39 18.91 -5.53
C SER A 415 9.86 19.57 -4.26
N ARG A 416 9.20 20.72 -4.36
CA ARG A 416 8.48 21.28 -3.21
C ARG A 416 7.31 20.38 -2.80
N VAL A 417 6.57 19.89 -3.79
CA VAL A 417 5.44 18.97 -3.62
C VAL A 417 5.39 17.98 -4.77
N LEU A 418 4.97 16.73 -4.54
CA LEU A 418 4.77 15.75 -5.62
C LEU A 418 3.34 15.78 -6.17
N VAL A 419 2.36 15.82 -5.27
CA VAL A 419 0.93 15.94 -5.61
C VAL A 419 0.32 17.10 -4.86
N ASP A 420 -0.20 18.08 -5.59
CA ASP A 420 -0.88 19.26 -5.04
C ASP A 420 -2.36 19.25 -5.41
N VAL A 421 -3.22 19.01 -4.42
CA VAL A 421 -4.69 19.00 -4.56
C VAL A 421 -5.25 20.34 -4.08
N GLY A 422 -5.18 21.33 -4.97
CA GLY A 422 -5.70 22.68 -4.75
C GLY A 422 -7.06 22.93 -5.43
N GLY A 423 -7.42 24.21 -5.54
CA GLY A 423 -8.65 24.63 -6.26
C GLY A 423 -9.80 25.16 -5.40
N GLY A 424 -9.52 25.64 -4.17
CA GLY A 424 -10.47 26.39 -3.35
C GLY A 424 -11.44 25.53 -2.51
N ARG A 425 -12.59 26.11 -2.12
CA ARG A 425 -13.65 25.40 -1.37
C ARG A 425 -14.24 24.32 -2.28
N GLY A 426 -13.91 23.05 -2.06
CA GLY A 426 -14.51 21.92 -2.76
C GLY A 426 -16.01 21.80 -2.47
N ARG A 427 -16.65 20.68 -2.86
CA ARG A 427 -18.11 20.51 -2.70
C ARG A 427 -18.42 19.18 -2.02
N ALA A 428 -19.11 19.22 -0.87
CA ALA A 428 -19.49 18.01 -0.13
C ALA A 428 -20.38 17.02 -0.91
N ALA A 429 -21.14 17.51 -1.91
CA ALA A 429 -21.97 16.66 -2.78
C ALA A 429 -21.19 16.05 -3.95
N ASP A 430 -20.00 16.59 -4.24
CA ASP A 430 -19.16 16.18 -5.37
C ASP A 430 -17.67 16.38 -5.01
N PRO A 431 -17.16 15.64 -4.01
CA PRO A 431 -15.80 15.74 -3.53
C PRO A 431 -14.78 15.29 -4.59
N ALA A 432 -13.58 15.85 -4.50
CA ALA A 432 -12.41 15.22 -5.09
C ALA A 432 -12.14 13.90 -4.35
N VAL A 433 -11.77 12.87 -5.09
CA VAL A 433 -11.42 11.57 -4.50
C VAL A 433 -10.08 11.12 -5.08
N LEU A 434 -9.14 10.83 -4.17
CA LEU A 434 -7.88 10.18 -4.47
C LEU A 434 -7.96 8.74 -3.97
N SER A 435 -7.90 7.76 -4.87
CA SER A 435 -7.99 6.34 -4.51
C SER A 435 -6.76 5.57 -4.99
N ASP A 436 -6.10 4.82 -4.12
CA ASP A 436 -4.90 4.06 -4.48
C ASP A 436 -3.81 4.98 -5.08
N VAL A 437 -3.54 6.09 -4.38
CA VAL A 437 -2.51 7.07 -4.75
C VAL A 437 -1.33 6.89 -3.80
N PHE A 438 -0.24 6.39 -4.36
CA PHE A 438 0.94 6.03 -3.59
C PHE A 438 2.09 6.97 -3.90
N LEU A 439 2.86 7.35 -2.90
CA LEU A 439 3.97 8.29 -3.02
C LEU A 439 5.23 7.62 -2.47
N ARG A 440 6.33 7.69 -3.23
CA ARG A 440 7.60 7.09 -2.84
C ARG A 440 8.75 8.07 -2.99
N VAL A 441 9.59 8.15 -1.96
CA VAL A 441 10.78 9.02 -1.92
C VAL A 441 12.01 8.18 -1.61
N GLY A 442 12.76 7.77 -2.64
CA GLY A 442 13.86 6.80 -2.50
C GLY A 442 13.47 5.39 -2.95
N GLY A 443 14.32 4.41 -2.67
CA GLY A 443 14.08 2.98 -2.89
C GLY A 443 14.46 2.50 -4.29
N ALA A 444 13.84 3.06 -5.34
CA ALA A 444 14.24 2.74 -6.72
C ALA A 444 15.43 3.58 -7.19
N ALA A 445 15.48 4.84 -6.76
CA ALA A 445 16.55 5.78 -7.00
C ALA A 445 16.49 6.87 -5.93
N ALA A 446 17.54 7.70 -5.82
CA ALA A 446 17.50 8.86 -4.91
C ALA A 446 16.43 9.87 -5.38
N GLY A 447 15.54 10.25 -4.48
CA GLY A 447 14.50 11.26 -4.72
C GLY A 447 14.31 12.13 -3.49
N ARG A 448 13.92 13.40 -3.66
CA ARG A 448 13.79 14.35 -2.55
C ARG A 448 12.54 15.20 -2.69
N VAL A 449 11.91 15.51 -1.56
CA VAL A 449 10.71 16.37 -1.53
C VAL A 449 10.60 17.18 -0.23
N ASP A 450 9.94 18.33 -0.24
CA ASP A 450 9.54 18.98 1.03
C ASP A 450 8.29 18.32 1.61
N THR A 451 7.19 18.30 0.84
CA THR A 451 5.92 17.66 1.22
C THR A 451 5.46 16.72 0.12
N ALA A 452 5.24 15.43 0.39
CA ALA A 452 4.86 14.50 -0.68
C ALA A 452 3.46 14.80 -1.24
N LEU A 453 2.44 14.85 -0.38
CA LEU A 453 1.06 15.18 -0.73
C LEU A 453 0.59 16.44 0.01
N GLN A 454 0.10 17.43 -0.75
CA GLN A 454 -0.57 18.60 -0.21
C GLN A 454 -2.05 18.62 -0.61
N VAL A 455 -2.93 18.82 0.36
CA VAL A 455 -4.37 18.92 0.16
C VAL A 455 -4.87 20.24 0.75
N SER A 456 -5.15 21.21 -0.12
CA SER A 456 -5.69 22.50 0.29
C SER A 456 -7.14 22.71 -0.14
N ALA A 457 -7.67 21.86 -1.02
CA ALA A 457 -9.09 21.83 -1.32
C ALA A 457 -9.90 21.23 -0.16
N SER A 458 -11.07 21.80 0.12
CA SER A 458 -12.01 21.24 1.10
C SER A 458 -12.78 20.04 0.55
N HIS A 459 -13.35 19.21 1.44
CA HIS A 459 -14.17 18.04 1.12
C HIS A 459 -13.45 16.94 0.34
N VAL A 460 -12.11 16.93 0.29
CA VAL A 460 -11.37 15.87 -0.40
C VAL A 460 -11.50 14.57 0.37
N VAL A 461 -11.72 13.47 -0.35
CA VAL A 461 -11.63 12.11 0.20
C VAL A 461 -10.31 11.49 -0.25
N LEU A 462 -9.52 11.06 0.72
CA LEU A 462 -8.29 10.28 0.56
C LEU A 462 -8.62 8.84 0.91
N ASP A 463 -8.45 7.91 -0.02
CA ASP A 463 -8.97 6.55 0.14
C ASP A 463 -7.92 5.51 -0.29
N ASP A 464 -7.23 4.91 0.67
CA ASP A 464 -6.00 4.12 0.46
C ASP A 464 -4.85 5.00 -0.08
N ILE A 465 -4.22 5.74 0.84
CA ILE A 465 -3.03 6.53 0.55
C ILE A 465 -1.85 5.90 1.27
N TRP A 466 -0.78 5.62 0.54
CA TRP A 466 0.52 5.31 1.14
C TRP A 466 1.55 6.35 0.72
N SER A 467 2.03 7.11 1.68
CA SER A 467 3.10 8.08 1.49
C SER A 467 4.35 7.58 2.21
N TRP A 468 5.35 7.15 1.46
CA TRP A 468 6.50 6.41 1.99
C TRP A 468 7.80 7.11 1.63
N ARG A 469 8.53 7.60 2.64
CA ARG A 469 9.96 7.86 2.49
C ARG A 469 10.68 6.52 2.64
N ALA A 470 11.40 6.10 1.61
CA ALA A 470 11.99 4.78 1.59
C ALA A 470 12.94 4.53 2.76
N ASP A 471 12.76 3.42 3.47
CA ASP A 471 13.65 2.90 4.52
C ASP A 471 14.67 1.88 3.98
N HIS A 472 14.44 1.35 2.78
CA HIS A 472 15.33 0.38 2.12
C HIS A 472 15.36 0.53 0.60
N GLY A 473 16.32 -0.15 -0.03
CA GLY A 473 16.57 -0.10 -1.47
C GLY A 473 17.70 0.86 -1.85
N THR A 474 17.68 1.32 -3.10
CA THR A 474 18.69 2.22 -3.67
C THR A 474 18.36 3.68 -3.36
N GLY A 475 19.38 4.49 -3.10
CA GLY A 475 19.22 5.93 -2.90
C GLY A 475 18.50 6.29 -1.59
N VAL A 476 18.68 5.48 -0.56
CA VAL A 476 18.11 5.67 0.78
C VAL A 476 19.18 6.11 1.78
N GLY A 477 18.79 6.99 2.70
CA GLY A 477 19.59 7.43 3.84
C GLY A 477 19.24 8.85 4.24
N TRP A 478 19.60 9.22 5.47
CA TRP A 478 19.20 10.49 6.10
C TRP A 478 19.46 11.74 5.24
N THR A 479 20.57 11.76 4.50
CA THR A 479 20.95 12.88 3.62
C THR A 479 20.74 12.59 2.13
N VAL A 480 20.17 11.43 1.78
CA VAL A 480 20.02 10.94 0.40
C VAL A 480 18.60 11.14 -0.11
N ASN A 481 17.61 10.49 0.49
CA ASN A 481 16.19 10.63 0.14
C ASN A 481 15.46 11.60 1.08
N THR A 482 15.99 12.81 1.20
CA THR A 482 15.47 13.79 2.16
C THR A 482 14.00 14.13 1.86
N ALA A 483 13.13 13.92 2.84
CA ALA A 483 11.69 14.17 2.75
C ALA A 483 11.16 14.69 4.10
N ALA A 484 10.59 15.90 4.15
CA ALA A 484 10.21 16.50 5.42
C ALA A 484 8.82 16.06 5.93
N THR A 485 7.80 16.05 5.09
CA THR A 485 6.41 15.73 5.49
C THR A 485 5.75 14.86 4.42
N GLY A 486 5.01 13.83 4.82
CA GLY A 486 4.28 12.98 3.89
C GLY A 486 2.98 13.61 3.44
N LEU A 487 2.18 14.10 4.39
CA LEU A 487 0.89 14.72 4.10
C LEU A 487 0.73 16.06 4.80
N ARG A 488 0.30 17.07 4.05
CA ARG A 488 -0.16 18.35 4.57
C ARG A 488 -1.60 18.61 4.17
N VAL A 489 -2.50 18.75 5.15
CA VAL A 489 -3.92 19.10 4.94
C VAL A 489 -4.20 20.50 5.48
N THR A 490 -4.70 21.38 4.61
CA THR A 490 -5.16 22.73 4.97
C THR A 490 -6.63 22.94 4.61
N GLY A 491 -7.20 22.11 3.72
CA GLY A 491 -8.61 22.12 3.38
C GLY A 491 -9.49 21.59 4.52
N ASP A 492 -10.64 22.23 4.73
CA ASP A 492 -11.67 21.75 5.66
C ASP A 492 -12.41 20.51 5.14
N ASP A 493 -13.02 19.74 6.04
CA ASP A 493 -13.90 18.61 5.74
C ASP A 493 -13.22 17.50 4.91
N VAL A 494 -11.90 17.40 5.01
CA VAL A 494 -11.13 16.32 4.37
C VAL A 494 -11.32 15.03 5.16
N THR A 495 -11.55 13.93 4.44
CA THR A 495 -11.74 12.60 5.02
C THR A 495 -10.68 11.66 4.49
N ALA A 496 -10.03 10.89 5.36
CA ALA A 496 -9.07 9.87 4.98
C ALA A 496 -9.47 8.48 5.50
N TYR A 497 -9.35 7.47 4.65
CA TYR A 497 -9.54 6.05 4.95
C TYR A 497 -8.28 5.28 4.59
N GLY A 498 -7.73 4.51 5.52
CA GLY A 498 -6.52 3.73 5.25
C GLY A 498 -5.36 4.66 4.90
N LEU A 499 -4.99 5.51 5.86
CA LEU A 499 -3.92 6.48 5.69
C LEU A 499 -2.61 5.91 6.23
N PHE A 500 -1.69 5.57 5.34
CA PHE A 500 -0.36 5.06 5.66
C PHE A 500 0.68 6.15 5.34
N VAL A 501 1.42 6.63 6.34
CA VAL A 501 2.46 7.66 6.13
C VAL A 501 3.68 7.33 6.95
N GLU A 502 4.84 7.16 6.31
CA GLU A 502 6.00 6.54 6.97
C GLU A 502 7.34 7.23 6.67
N HIS A 503 8.17 7.25 7.71
CA HIS A 503 9.60 7.54 7.76
C HIS A 503 10.04 8.95 7.38
N TYR A 504 9.13 9.93 7.38
CA TYR A 504 9.48 11.32 7.06
C TYR A 504 10.35 11.97 8.15
N GLN A 505 11.20 12.91 7.75
CA GLN A 505 12.23 13.50 8.63
C GLN A 505 11.70 14.57 9.59
N ARG A 506 10.46 15.02 9.40
CA ARG A 506 9.74 15.92 10.32
C ARG A 506 8.35 15.37 10.57
N THR A 507 7.44 16.19 11.09
CA THR A 507 6.05 15.79 11.31
C THR A 507 5.47 15.22 10.02
N GLU A 508 5.05 13.95 10.11
CA GLU A 508 4.75 13.15 8.92
C GLU A 508 3.40 13.52 8.33
N VAL A 509 2.40 13.75 9.19
CA VAL A 509 1.11 14.34 8.84
C VAL A 509 0.89 15.64 9.58
N VAL A 510 0.73 16.73 8.83
CA VAL A 510 0.37 18.05 9.35
C VAL A 510 -1.04 18.41 8.90
N TRP A 511 -1.96 18.60 9.83
CA TRP A 511 -3.36 18.88 9.51
C TRP A 511 -3.82 20.18 10.19
N SER A 512 -4.38 21.07 9.39
CA SER A 512 -4.79 22.40 9.83
C SER A 512 -6.21 22.79 9.40
N GLY A 513 -6.84 22.00 8.52
CA GLY A 513 -8.24 22.15 8.15
C GLY A 513 -9.20 21.68 9.26
N GLN A 514 -10.37 22.29 9.32
CA GLN A 514 -11.44 21.96 10.26
C GLN A 514 -12.23 20.72 9.84
N ARG A 515 -12.92 20.07 10.80
CA ARG A 515 -13.87 18.97 10.55
C ARG A 515 -13.25 17.80 9.78
N GLY A 516 -11.93 17.60 9.95
CA GLY A 516 -11.24 16.48 9.35
C GLY A 516 -11.66 15.15 9.97
N THR A 517 -11.67 14.09 9.16
CA THR A 517 -11.93 12.72 9.61
C THR A 517 -10.81 11.80 9.14
N VAL A 518 -10.23 10.99 10.02
CA VAL A 518 -9.29 9.92 9.68
C VAL A 518 -9.79 8.61 10.27
N VAL A 519 -10.03 7.62 9.42
CA VAL A 519 -10.43 6.26 9.82
C VAL A 519 -9.34 5.31 9.36
N MET A 520 -8.65 4.74 10.35
CA MET A 520 -7.39 4.03 10.22
C MET A 520 -6.23 4.95 9.79
N PHE A 521 -5.24 5.05 10.68
CA PHE A 521 -3.92 5.62 10.39
C PHE A 521 -2.84 4.64 10.82
N GLN A 522 -1.85 4.44 9.96
CA GLN A 522 -0.64 3.72 10.28
C GLN A 522 0.58 4.58 9.93
N ASN A 523 1.59 4.48 10.80
CA ASN A 523 2.84 5.17 10.64
C ASN A 523 3.98 4.35 11.25
N GLU A 524 5.14 4.48 10.65
CA GLU A 524 6.43 4.20 11.27
C GLU A 524 7.31 5.45 11.21
N LEU A 525 7.94 5.80 12.33
CA LEU A 525 8.90 6.90 12.41
C LEU A 525 10.16 6.58 11.57
N PRO A 526 10.96 7.58 11.17
CA PRO A 526 12.18 7.33 10.40
C PRO A 526 13.14 6.44 11.20
N TYR A 527 13.70 5.41 10.56
CA TYR A 527 14.65 4.52 11.23
C TYR A 527 16.04 5.14 11.37
N ASP A 528 16.37 6.02 10.42
CA ASP A 528 17.71 6.52 10.14
C ASP A 528 18.10 7.91 10.70
N PRO A 529 17.46 8.50 11.74
CA PRO A 529 18.03 9.64 12.43
C PRO A 529 19.45 9.36 12.95
N PRO A 530 20.46 10.19 12.60
CA PRO A 530 21.86 9.92 12.99
C PRO A 530 22.18 10.34 14.43
N SER A 531 21.34 11.16 15.05
CA SER A 531 21.43 11.58 16.45
C SER A 531 20.12 12.22 16.90
N GLN A 532 19.88 12.26 18.21
CA GLN A 532 18.71 12.96 18.75
C GLN A 532 18.70 14.43 18.34
N ALA A 533 19.86 15.09 18.33
CA ALA A 533 19.98 16.50 17.95
C ALA A 533 19.64 16.75 16.47
N ALA A 534 19.94 15.79 15.58
CA ALA A 534 19.57 15.87 14.17
C ALA A 534 18.05 15.71 13.94
N TRP A 535 17.36 15.06 14.88
CA TRP A 535 15.92 14.82 14.84
C TRP A 535 15.26 15.28 16.13
N GLN A 536 15.25 16.60 16.32
CA GLN A 536 14.61 17.27 17.44
C GLN A 536 13.77 18.44 16.94
N GLN A 537 12.48 18.47 17.28
CA GLN A 537 11.58 19.55 16.86
C GLN A 537 11.95 20.90 17.49
N GLY A 538 12.49 20.89 18.71
CA GLY A 538 12.93 22.08 19.44
C GLY A 538 13.32 21.76 20.88
N PRO A 539 13.72 22.77 21.67
CA PRO A 539 14.09 22.58 23.07
C PRO A 539 12.99 21.86 23.86
N GLY A 540 13.34 20.75 24.53
CA GLY A 540 12.40 19.96 25.33
C GLY A 540 11.37 19.14 24.54
N ARG A 541 11.48 19.05 23.20
CA ARG A 541 10.63 18.18 22.37
C ARG A 541 11.48 17.29 21.48
N LEU A 542 11.62 16.03 21.89
CA LEU A 542 12.40 15.00 21.19
C LEU A 542 11.62 14.51 19.96
N GLY A 543 12.32 14.32 18.85
CA GLY A 543 11.73 13.84 17.60
C GLY A 543 10.67 14.77 17.01
N TYR A 544 9.94 14.24 16.04
CA TYR A 544 8.75 14.85 15.47
C TYR A 544 7.58 13.86 15.55
N PRO A 545 6.33 14.34 15.77
CA PRO A 545 5.18 13.46 15.86
C PRO A 545 4.81 12.86 14.49
N ALA A 546 4.23 11.66 14.50
CA ALA A 546 3.62 11.04 13.35
C ALA A 546 2.47 11.89 12.78
N PHE A 547 1.66 12.48 13.66
CA PHE A 547 0.50 13.25 13.28
C PHE A 547 0.31 14.46 14.19
N ALA A 548 0.18 15.65 13.59
CA ALA A 548 -0.06 16.88 14.34
C ALA A 548 -1.25 17.67 13.78
N LEU A 549 -2.20 18.01 14.66
CA LEU A 549 -3.22 19.01 14.39
C LEU A 549 -2.70 20.41 14.76
N ALA A 550 -2.97 21.39 13.90
CA ALA A 550 -2.65 22.77 14.19
C ALA A 550 -3.43 23.27 15.43
N PRO A 551 -2.85 24.16 16.27
CA PRO A 551 -3.53 24.68 17.46
C PRO A 551 -4.85 25.41 17.19
N THR A 552 -5.07 25.85 15.95
CA THR A 552 -6.31 26.50 15.50
C THR A 552 -7.45 25.53 15.23
N VAL A 553 -7.18 24.22 15.10
CA VAL A 553 -8.21 23.21 14.87
C VAL A 553 -9.16 23.16 16.06
N ARG A 554 -10.46 23.11 15.78
CA ARG A 554 -11.53 23.02 16.79
C ARG A 554 -12.36 21.74 16.68
N THR A 555 -12.35 21.12 15.51
CA THR A 555 -13.11 19.91 15.21
C THR A 555 -12.28 18.98 14.35
N PHE A 556 -12.14 17.74 14.81
CA PHE A 556 -11.45 16.67 14.11
C PHE A 556 -11.89 15.34 14.70
N GLN A 557 -11.93 14.28 13.90
CA GLN A 557 -12.23 12.94 14.38
C GLN A 557 -11.21 11.93 13.85
N GLY A 558 -10.62 11.14 14.75
CA GLY A 558 -9.67 10.08 14.42
C GLY A 558 -10.07 8.74 15.02
N TRP A 559 -9.94 7.66 14.25
CA TRP A 559 -10.24 6.29 14.70
C TRP A 559 -9.14 5.33 14.27
N GLY A 560 -8.64 4.51 15.20
CA GLY A 560 -7.70 3.43 14.91
C GLY A 560 -6.37 3.96 14.37
N MET A 561 -5.62 4.72 15.18
CA MET A 561 -4.41 5.39 14.73
C MET A 561 -3.18 4.81 15.44
N GLY A 562 -2.22 4.28 14.69
CA GLY A 562 -0.98 3.68 15.19
C GLY A 562 0.27 4.38 14.68
N SER A 563 1.31 4.43 15.53
CA SER A 563 2.65 4.90 15.17
C SER A 563 3.71 3.99 15.80
N TYR A 564 4.68 3.55 15.00
CA TYR A 564 5.68 2.57 15.42
C TYR A 564 7.11 3.15 15.37
N SER A 565 8.01 2.65 16.21
CA SER A 565 9.42 3.01 16.20
C SER A 565 10.32 1.80 15.92
N ASN A 566 11.35 2.03 15.09
CA ASN A 566 12.40 1.08 14.75
C ASN A 566 13.71 1.83 14.44
N PHE A 567 14.25 2.58 15.41
CA PHE A 567 15.47 3.37 15.20
C PHE A 567 16.69 2.44 15.12
N ASP A 568 17.12 2.11 13.90
CA ASP A 568 18.04 1.00 13.63
C ASP A 568 19.51 1.43 13.48
N GLN A 569 19.81 2.70 13.69
CA GLN A 569 21.18 3.24 13.62
C GLN A 569 22.02 2.98 14.88
N GLY A 570 21.48 2.27 15.88
CA GLY A 570 22.16 2.01 17.15
C GLY A 570 22.36 3.25 18.02
N VAL A 571 21.53 4.28 17.83
CA VAL A 571 21.52 5.51 18.60
C VAL A 571 20.24 5.58 19.42
N ASP A 572 20.36 6.03 20.67
CA ASP A 572 19.22 6.16 21.59
C ASP A 572 18.34 7.36 21.20
N ILE A 573 17.43 7.13 20.24
CA ILE A 573 16.53 8.13 19.67
C ILE A 573 15.15 8.02 20.29
N HIS A 574 14.62 9.14 20.76
CA HIS A 574 13.29 9.25 21.33
C HIS A 574 12.40 10.23 20.53
N ALA A 575 11.13 9.88 20.44
CA ALA A 575 10.05 10.80 20.09
C ALA A 575 9.19 11.07 21.32
N SER A 576 9.03 12.33 21.72
CA SER A 576 8.29 12.67 22.94
C SER A 576 6.82 12.24 22.89
N THR A 577 6.21 12.23 21.71
CA THR A 577 4.86 11.74 21.50
C THR A 577 4.60 11.41 20.03
N ALA A 578 3.71 10.48 19.74
CA ALA A 578 3.31 10.16 18.37
C ALA A 578 2.25 11.13 17.83
N PHE A 579 1.29 11.54 18.67
CA PHE A 579 0.16 12.38 18.27
C PHE A 579 0.15 13.70 19.05
N VAL A 580 0.01 14.83 18.35
CA VAL A 580 -0.10 16.17 18.95
C VAL A 580 -1.38 16.84 18.49
N VAL A 581 -2.31 17.14 19.41
CA VAL A 581 -3.59 17.74 19.05
C VAL A 581 -4.03 18.87 20.00
N PRO A 582 -4.81 19.86 19.54
CA PRO A 582 -5.36 20.86 20.45
C PRO A 582 -6.43 20.23 21.34
N ARG A 583 -6.36 20.50 22.64
CA ARG A 583 -7.36 20.08 23.63
C ARG A 583 -8.62 20.94 23.49
N THR A 584 -9.54 20.50 22.64
CA THR A 584 -10.86 21.12 22.46
C THR A 584 -11.94 20.04 22.38
N PRO A 585 -13.18 20.27 22.85
CA PRO A 585 -14.21 19.21 22.90
C PRO A 585 -14.56 18.58 21.54
N GLY A 586 -14.34 19.30 20.44
CA GLY A 586 -14.64 18.84 19.08
C GLY A 586 -13.52 18.04 18.41
N VAL A 587 -12.32 18.00 18.99
CA VAL A 587 -11.20 17.16 18.52
C VAL A 587 -11.26 15.88 19.31
N GLN A 588 -11.61 14.76 18.67
CA GLN A 588 -11.73 13.46 19.33
C GLN A 588 -10.94 12.41 18.58
N LEU A 589 -10.12 11.66 19.30
CA LEU A 589 -9.37 10.53 18.81
C LEU A 589 -9.81 9.29 19.57
N ARG A 590 -9.87 8.14 18.89
CA ARG A 590 -10.29 6.86 19.45
C ARG A 590 -9.37 5.76 18.95
N SER A 591 -9.05 4.81 19.83
CA SER A 591 -8.21 3.66 19.52
C SER A 591 -6.83 4.06 19.02
N LEU A 592 -6.09 4.77 19.86
CA LEU A 592 -4.72 5.17 19.58
C LEU A 592 -3.74 4.14 20.15
N LEU A 593 -2.63 3.93 19.46
CA LEU A 593 -1.53 3.12 19.98
C LEU A 593 -0.16 3.57 19.48
N THR A 594 0.87 3.19 20.24
CA THR A 594 2.27 3.21 19.82
C THR A 594 2.92 1.85 20.05
N VAL A 595 3.90 1.49 19.23
CA VAL A 595 4.63 0.21 19.34
C VAL A 595 6.12 0.43 19.12
N PHE A 596 6.94 -0.14 20.00
CA PHE A 596 8.37 -0.32 19.71
C PHE A 596 8.55 -1.65 18.98
N LEU A 597 9.06 -1.60 17.75
CA LEU A 597 9.26 -2.79 16.92
C LEU A 597 10.60 -3.46 17.22
N ASP A 598 11.68 -2.70 17.10
CA ASP A 598 13.07 -3.11 17.37
C ASP A 598 13.99 -1.88 17.40
N GLY A 599 15.30 -2.07 17.50
CA GLY A 599 16.29 -1.00 17.41
C GLY A 599 16.61 -0.38 18.77
N SER A 600 16.70 0.94 18.84
CA SER A 600 17.10 1.69 20.05
C SER A 600 16.08 2.79 20.39
N GLY A 601 16.13 3.30 21.63
CA GLY A 601 15.24 4.37 22.10
C GLY A 601 13.76 4.00 22.12
N GLY A 602 12.87 4.90 21.66
CA GLY A 602 11.43 4.67 21.76
C GLY A 602 10.51 5.87 21.49
N ILE A 603 9.24 5.70 21.86
CA ILE A 603 8.22 6.75 21.86
C ILE A 603 7.75 6.95 23.29
N ASP A 604 7.85 8.17 23.82
CA ASP A 604 7.67 8.43 25.25
C ASP A 604 6.20 8.49 25.67
N SER A 605 5.28 8.76 24.73
CA SER A 605 3.84 8.78 24.97
C SER A 605 3.05 8.60 23.67
N VAL A 606 1.79 8.15 23.79
CA VAL A 606 0.90 7.99 22.65
C VAL A 606 0.47 9.37 22.13
N VAL A 607 -0.21 10.17 22.95
CA VAL A 607 -0.79 11.46 22.53
C VAL A 607 -0.61 12.53 23.60
N ASP A 608 0.01 13.66 23.26
CA ASP A 608 0.19 14.84 24.13
C ASP A 608 0.62 14.50 25.58
N GLY A 609 1.57 13.57 25.73
CA GLY A 609 2.10 13.11 27.03
C GLY A 609 1.29 12.02 27.73
N ILE A 610 0.20 11.52 27.12
CA ILE A 610 -0.66 10.46 27.65
C ILE A 610 -0.35 9.12 26.95
N GLY A 611 -0.42 8.04 27.71
CA GLY A 611 -0.02 6.70 27.30
C GLY A 611 1.39 6.38 27.78
N ALA A 612 1.63 5.11 28.12
CA ALA A 612 2.95 4.66 28.58
C ALA A 612 4.00 4.76 27.46
N PRO A 613 5.29 4.97 27.80
CA PRO A 613 6.35 4.88 26.82
C PRO A 613 6.49 3.46 26.26
N VAL A 614 6.94 3.34 25.02
CA VAL A 614 7.34 2.07 24.39
C VAL A 614 8.83 2.11 24.06
N THR A 615 9.55 1.08 24.51
CA THR A 615 11.01 0.91 24.34
C THR A 615 11.33 -0.57 24.15
N SER A 616 12.61 -0.94 24.08
CA SER A 616 13.06 -2.33 24.04
C SER A 616 12.56 -3.18 25.22
N ALA A 617 12.18 -2.58 26.36
CA ALA A 617 11.57 -3.29 27.49
C ALA A 617 10.18 -3.88 27.17
N GLN A 618 9.48 -3.36 26.15
CA GLN A 618 8.13 -3.79 25.76
C GLN A 618 8.04 -4.07 24.25
N GLN A 619 9.05 -4.73 23.68
CA GLN A 619 9.11 -5.01 22.24
C GLN A 619 7.83 -5.70 21.73
N GLY A 620 7.23 -5.12 20.69
CA GLY A 620 5.99 -5.62 20.06
C GLY A 620 4.72 -5.46 20.89
N VAL A 621 4.80 -4.94 22.12
CA VAL A 621 3.65 -4.72 23.00
C VAL A 621 3.16 -3.27 22.84
N PRO A 622 1.90 -3.05 22.44
CA PRO A 622 1.39 -1.70 22.22
C PRO A 622 1.13 -0.96 23.53
N SER A 623 1.52 0.31 23.59
CA SER A 623 0.94 1.28 24.53
C SER A 623 -0.29 1.90 23.89
N THR A 624 -1.42 1.95 24.61
CA THR A 624 -2.72 2.31 24.04
C THR A 624 -3.40 3.47 24.78
N VAL A 625 -4.17 4.26 24.04
CA VAL A 625 -5.10 5.27 24.56
C VAL A 625 -6.44 5.09 23.86
N VAL A 626 -7.46 4.68 24.61
CA VAL A 626 -8.76 4.30 24.04
C VAL A 626 -9.53 5.50 23.47
N ALA A 627 -9.45 6.65 24.12
CA ALA A 627 -10.07 7.90 23.70
C ALA A 627 -9.25 9.11 24.16
N PHE A 628 -9.30 10.22 23.40
CA PHE A 628 -8.63 11.47 23.72
C PHE A 628 -9.31 12.68 23.03
N PRO A 629 -9.32 13.88 23.64
CA PRO A 629 -9.07 14.12 25.05
C PRO A 629 -10.17 13.51 25.93
#